data_AF-A0A8I3WX74-F1
#
_entry.id   AF-A0A8I3WX74-F1
#
_cell.length_a   1.000
_cell.length_b   1.000
_cell.length_c   1.000
_cell.angle_alpha   90.00
_cell.angle_beta   90.00
_cell.angle_gamma   90.00
#
_symmetry.space_group_name_H-M   'P 1'
#
loop_
_entity.id
_entity.type
_entity.pdbx_description
1 polymer ?
#
loop_
_entity_poly.entity_id
_entity_poly.type
_entity_poly.pdbx_seq_one_letter_code
_entity_poly.pdbx_strand_id
1 'polypeptide(L)'
;MEVLRPQLIRIDGRNYRKNPIQEQTYQREEVEEDFYQGSMECADEPCDAYEVEQTPQGFRSTVRAPSLLYKHIVGKRGDTRKKIEMETKTSISIPKPGQDGEIVITGQHRNGVISARTRIDVLLDTFRRKQPFTHFLSFFLNEVEVQEGFLRFQEEVLAKCSMDHGVDSSIFQNPKKLHLTIGMLVLLSEEEIQQTCEMLQQCKEEFIKLQELVDRVLERFQASGLIVKEWNSVKLHATVMNTLFRKDPNVV
;
A
#
# COMPACT_ATOMS: atom_id res chain seq x y z
N MET A 1 -21.39 16.92 13.28
CA MET A 1 -22.11 16.21 12.21
C MET A 1 -23.46 15.78 12.79
N GLU A 2 -24.56 16.45 12.43
CA GLU A 2 -25.91 16.15 12.97
C GLU A 2 -26.50 14.93 12.24
N VAL A 3 -26.19 13.72 12.74
CA VAL A 3 -26.77 12.45 12.27
C VAL A 3 -28.31 12.44 12.37
N LEU A 4 -28.87 13.32 13.20
CA LEU A 4 -30.30 13.39 13.50
C LEU A 4 -31.12 14.20 12.48
N ARG A 5 -30.49 14.90 11.51
CA ARG A 5 -31.17 15.70 10.47
C ARG A 5 -30.50 15.59 9.09
N PRO A 6 -30.56 14.43 8.42
CA PRO A 6 -29.96 14.26 7.11
C PRO A 6 -30.68 15.09 6.04
N GLN A 7 -29.94 15.58 5.05
CA GLN A 7 -30.50 16.26 3.89
C GLN A 7 -31.43 15.31 3.12
N LEU A 8 -32.67 15.72 2.85
CA LEU A 8 -33.64 14.93 2.10
C LEU A 8 -33.61 15.33 0.63
N ILE A 9 -33.54 14.35 -0.27
CA ILE A 9 -33.64 14.54 -1.72
C ILE A 9 -34.93 13.90 -2.19
N ARG A 10 -35.65 14.57 -3.09
CA ARG A 10 -36.86 14.05 -3.70
C ARG A 10 -36.59 13.64 -5.14
N ILE A 11 -36.75 12.36 -5.45
CA ILE A 11 -36.57 11.80 -6.80
C ILE A 11 -37.85 11.01 -7.12
N ASP A 12 -38.47 11.30 -8.26
CA ASP A 12 -39.71 10.66 -8.74
C ASP A 12 -40.81 10.56 -7.68
N GLY A 13 -41.01 11.66 -6.94
CA GLY A 13 -42.04 11.77 -5.91
C GLY A 13 -41.73 11.08 -4.58
N ARG A 14 -40.63 10.33 -4.47
CA ARG A 14 -40.18 9.64 -3.25
C ARG A 14 -39.07 10.42 -2.55
N ASN A 15 -39.06 10.40 -1.22
CA ASN A 15 -38.09 11.10 -0.39
C ASN A 15 -36.98 10.15 0.06
N TYR A 16 -35.73 10.52 -0.23
CA TYR A 16 -34.52 9.79 0.11
C TYR A 16 -33.70 10.58 1.12
N ARG A 17 -33.09 9.89 2.08
CA ARG A 17 -32.10 10.48 2.98
C ARG A 17 -30.75 10.45 2.28
N LYS A 18 -30.19 11.62 1.98
CA LYS A 18 -28.82 11.74 1.48
C LYS A 18 -27.88 11.44 2.64
N ASN A 19 -27.23 10.27 2.61
CA ASN A 19 -26.08 10.05 3.47
C ASN A 19 -24.98 11.03 3.04
N PRO A 20 -24.33 11.74 3.98
CA PRO A 20 -23.11 12.47 3.68
C PRO A 20 -22.03 11.45 3.37
N ILE A 21 -22.03 10.95 2.14
CA ILE A 21 -20.86 10.30 1.57
C ILE A 21 -19.87 11.45 1.45
N GLN A 22 -18.82 11.44 2.28
CA GLN A 22 -17.61 12.15 1.90
C GLN A 22 -17.16 11.50 0.61
N GLU A 23 -17.62 12.03 -0.53
CA GLU A 23 -16.87 11.92 -1.76
C GLU A 23 -15.53 12.56 -1.40
N GLN A 24 -14.55 11.72 -1.05
CA GLN A 24 -13.16 12.07 -1.22
C GLN A 24 -12.97 12.24 -2.72
N THR A 25 -13.40 13.41 -3.19
CA THR A 25 -12.90 13.97 -4.42
C THR A 25 -11.41 14.07 -4.14
N TYR A 26 -10.63 13.15 -4.68
CA TYR A 26 -9.18 13.26 -4.71
C TYR A 26 -8.84 14.44 -5.63
N GLN A 27 -9.19 15.65 -5.21
CA GLN A 27 -8.44 16.82 -5.60
C GLN A 27 -7.12 16.68 -4.87
N ARG A 28 -6.11 16.23 -5.62
CA ARG A 28 -4.71 16.34 -5.24
C ARG A 28 -4.39 17.84 -5.14
N GLU A 29 -4.83 18.47 -4.07
CA GLU A 29 -4.28 19.74 -3.64
C GLU A 29 -3.14 19.41 -2.68
N GLU A 30 -1.94 19.79 -3.10
CA GLU A 30 -0.76 19.85 -2.25
C GLU A 30 -1.06 20.83 -1.11
N VAL A 31 -1.52 20.33 0.03
CA VAL A 31 -1.51 21.10 1.28
C VAL A 31 -0.71 20.31 2.28
N GLU A 32 0.52 20.78 2.49
CA GLU A 32 1.31 20.51 3.68
C GLU A 32 0.52 20.98 4.92
N GLU A 33 0.45 20.10 5.92
CA GLU A 33 0.24 20.32 7.36
C GLU A 33 -0.93 19.54 7.98
N ASP A 34 -0.53 18.76 9.00
CA ASP A 34 -1.30 18.22 10.12
C ASP A 34 -2.63 17.53 9.85
N PHE A 35 -2.62 16.19 9.88
CA PHE A 35 -3.63 15.39 10.58
C PHE A 35 -3.31 13.89 10.48
N TYR A 36 -2.61 13.29 11.44
CA TYR A 36 -2.74 11.84 11.70
C TYR A 36 -2.45 11.53 13.17
N GLN A 37 -3.44 11.82 14.01
CA GLN A 37 -3.59 11.22 15.32
C GLN A 37 -4.42 9.94 15.14
N GLY A 38 -3.81 8.92 14.52
CA GLY A 38 -4.37 7.58 14.37
C GLY A 38 -3.42 6.61 15.07
N SER A 39 -3.93 5.90 16.07
CA SER A 39 -3.25 4.93 16.95
C SER A 39 -2.01 4.28 16.33
N MET A 40 -0.87 4.90 16.61
CA MET A 40 0.46 4.34 16.38
C MET A 40 0.65 3.31 17.50
N GLU A 41 0.32 2.04 17.25
CA GLU A 41 1.03 0.98 17.93
C GLU A 41 2.44 0.99 17.34
N CYS A 42 3.28 1.88 17.88
CA CYS A 42 4.71 1.76 17.77
C CYS A 42 5.02 0.36 18.29
N ALA A 43 5.34 -0.58 17.40
CA ALA A 43 6.19 -1.67 17.83
C ALA A 43 7.46 -0.96 18.33
N ASP A 44 7.67 -0.94 19.65
CA ASP A 44 8.92 -0.52 20.28
C ASP A 44 10.00 -1.51 19.84
N GLU A 45 10.42 -1.41 18.57
CA GLU A 45 11.66 -1.98 18.08
C GLU A 45 12.78 -1.29 18.85
N PRO A 46 13.56 -2.03 19.66
CA PRO A 46 14.61 -1.43 20.45
C PRO A 46 15.60 -0.71 19.53
N CYS A 47 15.95 0.52 19.90
CA CYS A 47 16.88 1.42 19.20
C CYS A 47 18.28 0.83 18.92
N ASP A 48 18.56 -0.38 19.42
CA ASP A 48 19.79 -1.14 19.20
C ASP A 48 19.76 -2.11 18.01
N ALA A 49 18.67 -2.20 17.24
CA ALA A 49 18.56 -3.13 16.09
C ALA A 49 19.44 -2.76 14.88
N TYR A 50 19.95 -1.52 14.80
CA TYR A 50 20.71 -1.07 13.63
C TYR A 50 22.17 -1.53 13.67
N GLU A 51 22.62 -2.18 12.59
CA GLU A 51 24.04 -2.40 12.35
C GLU A 51 24.75 -1.05 12.12
N VAL A 52 25.60 -0.67 13.07
CA VAL A 52 26.43 0.53 13.00
C VAL A 52 27.89 0.11 13.09
N GLU A 53 28.61 0.25 11.99
CA GLU A 53 30.03 -0.08 11.87
C GLU A 53 30.89 1.03 12.48
N GLN A 54 31.90 0.66 13.28
CA GLN A 54 32.94 1.58 13.70
C GLN A 54 34.00 1.69 12.60
N THR A 55 34.32 2.92 12.20
CA THR A 55 35.31 3.25 11.18
C THR A 55 36.44 4.09 11.79
N PRO A 56 37.60 4.23 11.13
CA PRO A 56 38.67 5.10 11.61
C PRO A 56 38.26 6.58 11.78
N GLN A 57 37.18 7.01 11.11
CA GLN A 57 36.70 8.39 11.08
C GLN A 57 35.42 8.60 11.91
N GLY A 58 34.95 7.58 12.65
CA GLY A 58 33.73 7.63 13.45
C GLY A 58 32.87 6.39 13.26
N PHE A 59 31.58 6.58 13.01
CA PHE A 59 30.59 5.52 12.85
C PHE A 59 29.90 5.62 11.49
N ARG A 60 29.49 4.48 10.94
CA ARG A 60 28.82 4.35 9.65
C ARG A 60 27.61 3.41 9.75
N SER A 61 26.54 3.75 9.05
CA SER A 61 25.40 2.86 8.83
C SER A 61 24.91 3.03 7.38
N THR A 62 24.35 1.97 6.80
CA THR A 62 23.82 2.00 5.44
C THR A 62 22.34 1.68 5.41
N VAL A 63 21.60 2.28 4.47
CA VAL A 63 20.16 2.09 4.26
C VAL A 63 19.90 1.63 2.85
N ARG A 64 19.19 0.50 2.71
CA ARG A 64 18.63 0.05 1.45
C ARG A 64 17.26 0.69 1.25
N ALA A 65 17.08 1.37 0.13
CA ALA A 65 15.81 1.97 -0.24
C ALA A 65 15.71 2.08 -1.76
N PRO A 66 14.50 1.91 -2.33
CA PRO A 66 14.25 2.17 -3.75
C PRO A 66 14.63 3.59 -4.14
N SER A 67 15.28 3.75 -5.30
CA SER A 67 15.75 5.06 -5.79
C SER A 67 14.63 6.08 -6.01
N LEU A 68 13.39 5.60 -6.23
CA LEU A 68 12.18 6.41 -6.28
C LEU A 68 11.91 7.21 -4.99
N LEU A 69 12.40 6.73 -3.84
CA LEU A 69 12.21 7.36 -2.54
C LEU A 69 13.31 8.36 -2.18
N TYR A 70 14.45 8.36 -2.88
CA TYR A 70 15.60 9.24 -2.57
C TYR A 70 15.23 10.72 -2.59
N LYS A 71 14.41 11.13 -3.56
CA LYS A 71 13.96 12.53 -3.69
C LYS A 71 13.26 13.04 -2.43
N HIS A 72 12.59 12.15 -1.69
CA HIS A 72 11.86 12.50 -0.50
C HIS A 72 12.76 12.66 0.73
N ILE A 73 13.87 11.92 0.79
CA ILE A 73 14.91 12.10 1.81
C ILE A 73 15.69 13.38 1.54
N VAL A 74 16.02 13.65 0.27
CA VAL A 74 16.67 14.90 -0.14
C VAL A 74 15.79 16.10 0.22
N GLY A 75 14.50 16.02 -0.14
CA GLY A 75 13.54 17.11 0.06
C GLY A 75 13.74 18.26 -0.92
N LYS A 76 12.86 19.27 -0.85
CA LYS A 76 12.91 20.46 -1.71
C LYS A 76 14.26 21.17 -1.51
N ARG A 77 15.02 21.37 -2.59
CA ARG A 77 16.39 21.96 -2.57
C ARG A 77 17.40 21.29 -1.62
N GLY A 78 17.15 20.04 -1.20
CA GLY A 78 18.00 19.34 -0.24
C GLY A 78 17.74 19.72 1.23
N ASP A 79 16.68 20.47 1.52
CA ASP A 79 16.44 21.07 2.84
C ASP A 79 16.19 19.97 3.92
N THR A 80 15.47 18.90 3.59
CA THR A 80 15.21 17.78 4.51
C THR A 80 16.50 17.07 4.90
N ARG A 81 17.33 16.69 3.92
CA ARG A 81 18.62 16.04 4.20
C ARG A 81 19.52 16.92 5.06
N LYS A 82 19.68 18.20 4.69
CA LYS A 82 20.51 19.16 5.45
C LYS A 82 20.02 19.32 6.88
N LYS A 83 18.69 19.37 7.09
CA LYS A 83 18.08 19.45 8.42
C LYS A 83 18.45 18.23 9.28
N ILE A 84 18.35 17.02 8.71
CA ILE A 84 18.73 15.78 9.42
C ILE A 84 20.22 15.78 9.73
N GLU A 85 21.08 16.10 8.75
CA GLU A 85 22.54 16.19 8.93
C GLU A 85 22.92 17.16 10.05
N MET A 86 22.30 18.35 10.06
CA MET A 86 22.54 19.39 11.07
C MET A 86 22.10 18.95 12.48
N GLU A 87 20.88 18.46 12.63
CA GLU A 87 20.32 18.11 13.93
C GLU A 87 21.00 16.88 14.56
N THR A 88 21.45 15.94 13.73
CA THR A 88 22.08 14.69 14.19
C THR A 88 23.60 14.75 14.19
N LYS A 89 24.20 15.82 13.65
CA LYS A 89 25.65 15.97 13.44
C LYS A 89 26.23 14.81 12.61
N THR A 90 25.55 14.45 11.53
CA THR A 90 25.93 13.38 10.60
C THR A 90 26.06 13.91 9.17
N SER A 91 26.63 13.09 8.28
CA SER A 91 26.61 13.31 6.84
C SER A 91 25.91 12.14 6.15
N ILE A 92 25.01 12.47 5.20
CA ILE A 92 24.15 11.54 4.49
C ILE A 92 24.51 11.60 3.00
N SER A 93 25.08 10.52 2.49
CA SER A 93 25.37 10.33 1.08
C SER A 93 24.28 9.48 0.43
N ILE A 94 23.62 10.03 -0.60
CA ILE A 94 22.53 9.37 -1.32
C ILE A 94 23.02 9.13 -2.76
N PRO A 95 22.85 7.92 -3.33
CA PRO A 95 23.17 7.66 -4.72
C PRO A 95 22.44 8.60 -5.69
N LYS A 96 22.96 8.74 -6.92
CA LYS A 96 22.28 9.57 -7.92
C LYS A 96 20.91 8.98 -8.28
N PRO A 97 19.91 9.81 -8.63
CA PRO A 97 18.63 9.30 -9.11
C PRO A 97 18.81 8.33 -10.28
N GLY A 98 18.16 7.15 -10.20
CA GLY A 98 18.26 6.09 -11.20
C GLY A 98 19.53 5.24 -11.13
N GLN A 99 20.42 5.48 -10.16
CA GLN A 99 21.50 4.56 -9.82
C GLN A 99 21.10 3.74 -8.60
N ASP A 100 21.40 2.45 -8.65
CA ASP A 100 21.26 1.56 -7.51
C ASP A 100 22.41 1.79 -6.53
N GLY A 101 22.10 1.74 -5.23
CA GLY A 101 23.08 1.87 -4.18
C GLY A 101 22.44 2.01 -2.81
N GLU A 102 23.28 1.94 -1.78
CA GLU A 102 22.87 2.16 -0.41
C GLU A 102 23.04 3.64 -0.02
N ILE A 103 22.11 4.17 0.74
CA ILE A 103 22.27 5.47 1.39
C ILE A 103 23.25 5.28 2.54
N VAL A 104 24.32 6.07 2.56
CA VAL A 104 25.38 5.95 3.56
C VAL A 104 25.28 7.10 4.55
N ILE A 105 25.17 6.76 5.83
CA ILE A 105 25.13 7.70 6.95
C ILE A 105 26.46 7.58 7.70
N THR A 106 27.13 8.70 7.94
CA THR A 106 28.39 8.75 8.69
C THR A 106 28.34 9.83 9.76
N GLY A 107 29.02 9.61 10.88
CA GLY A 107 29.06 10.60 11.96
C GLY A 107 30.10 10.28 13.04
N GLN A 108 30.49 11.28 13.82
CA GLN A 108 31.47 11.13 14.91
C GLN A 108 30.95 10.29 16.09
N HIS A 109 29.64 10.27 16.30
CA HIS A 109 29.00 9.61 17.44
C HIS A 109 27.96 8.58 16.98
N ARG A 110 27.98 7.38 17.58
CA ARG A 110 27.03 6.29 17.28
C ARG A 110 25.58 6.74 17.39
N ASN A 111 25.23 7.46 18.45
CA ASN A 111 23.86 7.93 18.69
C ASN A 111 23.36 8.90 17.60
N GLY A 112 24.26 9.70 17.02
CA GLY A 112 23.91 10.60 15.91
C GLY A 112 23.57 9.81 14.65
N VAL A 113 24.37 8.79 14.32
CA VAL A 113 24.13 7.90 13.18
C VAL A 113 22.81 7.13 13.34
N ILE A 114 22.53 6.60 14.54
CA ILE A 114 21.26 5.92 14.83
C ILE A 114 20.08 6.89 14.69
N SER A 115 20.18 8.09 15.26
CA SER A 115 19.11 9.09 15.15
C SER A 115 18.83 9.50 13.70
N ALA A 116 19.87 9.66 12.87
CA ALA A 116 19.72 9.94 11.45
C ALA A 116 19.09 8.76 10.69
N ARG A 117 19.51 7.53 11.00
CA ARG A 117 18.98 6.29 10.44
C ARG A 117 17.48 6.15 10.70
N THR A 118 17.07 6.26 11.97
CA THR A 118 15.66 6.19 12.38
C THR A 118 14.81 7.25 11.66
N ARG A 119 15.30 8.48 11.51
CA ARG A 119 14.56 9.54 10.79
C ARG A 119 14.41 9.23 9.30
N ILE A 120 15.43 8.66 8.67
CA ILE A 120 15.35 8.21 7.28
C ILE A 120 14.31 7.09 7.14
N ASP A 121 14.32 6.10 8.03
CA ASP A 121 13.35 4.99 7.99
C ASP A 121 11.92 5.49 8.15
N VAL A 122 11.66 6.40 9.10
CA VAL A 122 10.35 7.03 9.28
C VAL A 122 9.90 7.76 8.01
N LEU A 123 10.80 8.49 7.34
CA LEU A 123 10.47 9.15 6.08
C LEU A 123 10.14 8.12 5.00
N LEU A 124 11.00 7.12 4.80
CA LEU A 124 10.80 6.06 3.80
C LEU A 124 9.44 5.38 3.97
N ASP A 125 9.12 4.97 5.19
CA ASP A 125 7.86 4.31 5.53
C ASP A 125 6.65 5.23 5.31
N THR A 126 6.76 6.50 5.72
CA THR A 126 5.74 7.53 5.47
C THR A 126 5.48 7.74 3.98
N PHE A 127 6.52 7.80 3.16
CA PHE A 127 6.38 8.03 1.72
C PHE A 127 5.94 6.77 0.97
N ARG A 128 6.32 5.58 1.44
CA ARG A 128 5.85 4.29 0.91
C ARG A 128 4.34 4.16 1.08
N ARG A 129 3.82 4.49 2.27
CA ARG A 129 2.36 4.50 2.54
C ARG A 129 1.56 5.45 1.65
N LYS A 130 2.19 6.51 1.14
CA LYS A 130 1.56 7.47 0.22
C LYS A 130 1.62 7.03 -1.25
N GLN A 131 2.34 5.97 -1.58
CA GLN A 131 2.38 5.47 -2.95
C GLN A 131 1.09 4.70 -3.28
N PRO A 132 0.61 4.75 -4.53
CA PRO A 132 -0.41 3.84 -4.98
C PRO A 132 0.12 2.40 -4.93
N PHE A 133 -0.77 1.44 -4.69
CA PHE A 133 -0.43 0.02 -4.78
C PHE A 133 0.04 -0.32 -6.20
N THR A 134 1.14 -1.06 -6.29
CA THR A 134 1.74 -1.47 -7.57
C THR A 134 1.47 -2.94 -7.88
N HIS A 135 1.39 -3.77 -6.83
CA HIS A 135 1.20 -5.21 -6.93
C HIS A 135 0.16 -5.68 -5.92
N PHE A 136 -0.30 -6.91 -6.06
CA PHE A 136 -1.14 -7.58 -5.08
C PHE A 136 -0.86 -9.08 -5.10
N LEU A 137 -1.02 -9.71 -3.94
CA LEU A 137 -0.95 -11.15 -3.79
C LEU A 137 -2.32 -11.75 -4.05
N SER A 138 -2.40 -12.83 -4.82
CA SER A 138 -3.68 -13.47 -5.11
C SER A 138 -3.60 -14.96 -5.39
N PHE A 139 -4.74 -15.64 -5.20
CA PHE A 139 -5.00 -16.96 -5.79
C PHE A 139 -5.84 -16.79 -7.03
N PHE A 140 -5.42 -17.39 -8.14
CA PHE A 140 -6.22 -17.39 -9.36
C PHE A 140 -7.46 -18.27 -9.19
N LEU A 141 -8.61 -17.75 -9.62
CA LEU A 141 -9.91 -18.43 -9.63
C LEU A 141 -10.43 -18.54 -11.07
N ASN A 142 -9.55 -18.89 -12.00
CA ASN A 142 -9.87 -18.94 -13.42
C ASN A 142 -9.95 -20.39 -13.95
N GLU A 143 -10.23 -21.36 -13.08
CA GLU A 143 -10.58 -22.71 -13.52
C GLU A 143 -11.88 -22.71 -14.33
N VAL A 144 -12.01 -23.65 -15.27
CA VAL A 144 -13.13 -23.69 -16.23
C VAL A 144 -14.48 -23.72 -15.52
N GLU A 145 -14.64 -24.58 -14.51
CA GLU A 145 -15.89 -24.70 -13.75
C GLU A 145 -16.29 -23.39 -13.03
N VAL A 146 -15.29 -22.64 -12.53
CA VAL A 146 -15.52 -21.35 -11.85
C VAL A 146 -15.93 -20.29 -12.86
N GLN A 147 -15.25 -20.23 -14.01
CA GLN A 147 -15.60 -19.30 -15.08
C GLN A 147 -17.01 -19.55 -15.62
N GLU A 148 -17.39 -20.82 -15.84
CA GLU A 148 -18.73 -21.19 -16.26
C GLU A 148 -19.79 -20.82 -15.23
N GLY A 149 -19.53 -21.08 -13.95
CA GLY A 149 -20.41 -20.67 -12.85
C GLY A 149 -20.59 -19.15 -12.78
N PHE A 150 -19.50 -18.40 -12.96
CA PHE A 150 -19.52 -16.94 -13.02
C PHE A 150 -20.34 -16.41 -14.21
N LEU A 151 -20.18 -17.00 -15.40
CA LEU A 151 -20.94 -16.60 -16.58
C LEU A 151 -22.44 -16.86 -16.43
N ARG A 152 -22.82 -18.02 -15.87
CA ARG A 152 -24.23 -18.30 -15.53
C ARG A 152 -24.79 -17.27 -14.54
N PHE A 153 -24.02 -16.92 -13.52
CA PHE A 153 -24.40 -15.86 -12.58
C PHE A 153 -24.60 -14.52 -13.29
N GLN A 154 -23.69 -14.12 -14.17
CA GLN A 154 -23.79 -12.89 -14.95
C GLN A 154 -25.07 -12.87 -15.80
N GLU A 155 -25.37 -13.96 -16.51
CA GLU A 155 -26.58 -14.11 -17.32
C GLU A 155 -27.84 -13.97 -16.47
N GLU A 156 -27.90 -14.62 -15.29
CA GLU A 156 -29.05 -14.53 -14.39
C GLU A 156 -29.28 -13.12 -13.84
N VAL A 157 -28.20 -12.41 -13.46
CA VAL A 157 -28.30 -11.03 -12.97
C VAL A 157 -28.80 -10.11 -14.08
N LEU A 158 -28.25 -10.22 -15.29
CA LEU A 158 -28.69 -9.39 -16.41
C LEU A 158 -30.14 -9.72 -16.82
N ALA A 159 -30.56 -10.98 -16.76
CA ALA A 159 -31.93 -11.37 -17.05
C ALA A 159 -32.93 -10.76 -16.04
N LYS A 160 -32.57 -10.68 -14.75
CA LYS A 160 -33.46 -10.20 -13.68
C LYS A 160 -33.39 -8.69 -13.45
N CYS A 161 -32.23 -8.08 -13.66
CA CYS A 161 -31.92 -6.74 -13.17
C CYS A 161 -31.41 -5.77 -14.25
N SER A 162 -31.40 -6.14 -15.54
CA SER A 162 -30.91 -5.25 -16.62
C SER A 162 -31.66 -3.93 -16.76
N MET A 163 -32.91 -3.85 -16.27
CA MET A 163 -33.68 -2.62 -16.26
C MET A 163 -33.37 -1.72 -15.06
N ASP A 164 -32.61 -2.21 -14.08
CA ASP A 164 -32.21 -1.43 -12.92
C ASP A 164 -31.07 -0.48 -13.28
N HIS A 165 -31.16 0.75 -12.76
CA HIS A 165 -30.17 1.77 -13.07
C HIS A 165 -28.77 1.36 -12.62
N GLY A 166 -27.84 1.32 -13.58
CA GLY A 166 -26.43 1.02 -13.34
C GLY A 166 -26.06 -0.48 -13.37
N VAL A 167 -27.00 -1.35 -13.72
CA VAL A 167 -26.72 -2.77 -13.97
C VAL A 167 -26.57 -3.00 -15.47
N ASP A 168 -25.33 -3.23 -15.90
CA ASP A 168 -25.00 -3.54 -17.29
C ASP A 168 -23.82 -4.51 -17.35
N SER A 169 -23.59 -5.16 -18.50
CA SER A 169 -22.57 -6.20 -18.63
C SER A 169 -21.14 -5.73 -18.34
N SER A 170 -20.86 -4.43 -18.43
CA SER A 170 -19.50 -3.90 -18.23
C SER A 170 -19.06 -3.86 -16.76
N ILE A 171 -19.98 -3.93 -15.80
CA ILE A 171 -19.63 -3.93 -14.37
C ILE A 171 -19.13 -5.30 -13.89
N PHE A 172 -19.28 -6.36 -14.69
CA PHE A 172 -18.82 -7.70 -14.35
C PHE A 172 -17.32 -7.85 -14.62
N GLN A 173 -16.62 -8.58 -13.75
CA GLN A 173 -15.21 -8.89 -13.93
C GLN A 173 -14.98 -9.77 -15.17
N ASN A 174 -13.83 -9.65 -15.81
CA ASN A 174 -13.42 -10.60 -16.83
C ASN A 174 -13.20 -11.99 -16.19
N PRO A 175 -13.85 -13.07 -16.68
CA PRO A 175 -13.70 -14.42 -16.12
C PRO A 175 -12.23 -14.89 -16.00
N LYS A 176 -11.37 -14.48 -16.95
CA LYS A 176 -9.94 -14.81 -16.94
C LYS A 176 -9.14 -14.06 -15.86
N LYS A 177 -9.73 -13.00 -15.30
CA LYS A 177 -9.14 -12.17 -14.23
C LYS A 177 -9.77 -12.45 -12.86
N LEU A 178 -10.58 -13.50 -12.71
CA LEU A 178 -11.09 -13.89 -11.39
C LEU A 178 -9.94 -14.33 -10.49
N HIS A 179 -9.88 -13.75 -9.29
CA HIS A 179 -8.86 -14.03 -8.29
C HIS A 179 -9.36 -13.72 -6.89
N LEU A 180 -8.76 -14.36 -5.88
CA LEU A 180 -8.86 -13.99 -4.48
C LEU A 180 -7.70 -13.08 -4.12
N THR A 181 -7.97 -11.85 -3.72
CA THR A 181 -6.92 -10.93 -3.27
C THR A 181 -6.57 -11.20 -1.82
N ILE A 182 -5.28 -11.38 -1.54
CA ILE A 182 -4.72 -11.66 -0.22
C ILE A 182 -4.19 -10.38 0.44
N GLY A 183 -3.49 -9.55 -0.33
CA GLY A 183 -2.86 -8.34 0.19
C GLY A 183 -2.40 -7.42 -0.94
N MET A 184 -2.45 -6.12 -0.68
CA MET A 184 -1.96 -5.09 -1.59
C MET A 184 -0.53 -4.73 -1.24
N LEU A 185 0.30 -4.53 -2.26
CA LEU A 185 1.74 -4.30 -2.12
C LEU A 185 2.16 -3.01 -2.79
N VAL A 186 3.14 -2.34 -2.19
CA VAL A 186 3.89 -1.25 -2.81
C VAL A 186 5.31 -1.75 -3.02
N LEU A 187 5.60 -2.35 -4.17
CA LEU A 187 6.95 -2.74 -4.58
C LEU A 187 7.47 -1.71 -5.57
N LEU A 188 8.65 -1.15 -5.29
CA LEU A 188 9.22 0.01 -5.97
C LEU A 188 10.55 -0.27 -6.67
N SER A 189 11.03 -1.51 -6.62
CA SER A 189 12.19 -1.98 -7.38
C SER A 189 12.04 -3.44 -7.79
N GLU A 190 12.78 -3.86 -8.82
CA GLU A 190 12.89 -5.27 -9.24
C GLU A 190 13.47 -6.15 -8.13
N GLU A 191 14.37 -5.61 -7.30
CA GLU A 191 14.92 -6.32 -6.14
C GLU A 191 13.82 -6.66 -5.12
N GLU A 192 12.91 -5.73 -4.82
CA GLU A 192 11.78 -5.97 -3.91
C GLU A 192 10.79 -6.99 -4.49
N ILE A 193 10.61 -7.00 -5.82
CA ILE A 193 9.80 -8.01 -6.52
C ILE A 193 10.45 -9.38 -6.36
N GLN A 194 11.75 -9.49 -6.60
CA GLN A 194 12.49 -10.74 -6.48
C GLN A 194 12.45 -11.29 -5.03
N GLN A 195 12.69 -10.43 -4.03
CA GLN A 195 12.58 -10.80 -2.61
C GLN A 195 11.17 -11.27 -2.25
N THR A 196 10.14 -10.55 -2.74
CA THR A 196 8.73 -10.94 -2.57
C THR A 196 8.47 -12.33 -3.16
N CYS A 197 8.96 -12.61 -4.37
CA CYS A 197 8.81 -13.91 -5.01
C CYS A 197 9.48 -15.03 -4.20
N GLU A 198 10.70 -14.81 -3.72
CA GLU A 198 11.43 -15.78 -2.89
C GLU A 198 10.69 -16.05 -1.57
N MET A 199 10.19 -15.02 -0.90
CA MET A 199 9.39 -15.16 0.32
C MET A 199 8.12 -15.97 0.07
N LEU A 200 7.41 -15.74 -1.06
CA LEU A 200 6.22 -16.51 -1.41
C LEU A 200 6.55 -17.99 -1.70
N GLN A 201 7.68 -18.26 -2.37
CA GLN A 201 8.11 -19.62 -2.64
C GLN A 201 8.40 -20.39 -1.35
N GLN A 202 9.07 -19.76 -0.38
CA GLN A 202 9.31 -20.35 0.94
C GLN A 202 7.99 -20.64 1.68
N CYS A 203 7.03 -19.72 1.63
CA CYS A 203 5.72 -19.93 2.24
C CYS A 203 4.93 -21.09 1.60
N LYS A 204 5.17 -21.41 0.32
CA LYS A 204 4.45 -22.50 -0.38
C LYS A 204 4.72 -23.87 0.25
N GLU A 205 5.89 -24.08 0.83
CA GLU A 205 6.32 -25.37 1.37
C GLU A 205 5.79 -25.64 2.80
N GLU A 206 5.26 -24.62 3.48
CA GLU A 206 5.02 -24.67 4.93
C GLU A 206 3.56 -24.95 5.35
N PHE A 207 2.55 -24.90 4.45
CA PHE A 207 1.14 -24.83 4.90
C PHE A 207 0.11 -25.66 4.12
N ILE A 208 -0.84 -26.25 4.86
CA ILE A 208 -1.91 -27.14 4.37
C ILE A 208 -3.28 -26.43 4.34
N LYS A 209 -3.48 -25.37 5.15
CA LYS A 209 -4.76 -24.64 5.24
C LYS A 209 -4.65 -23.22 4.70
N LEU A 210 -5.57 -22.86 3.81
CA LEU A 210 -5.56 -21.60 3.05
C LEU A 210 -5.56 -20.35 3.94
N GLN A 211 -6.40 -20.31 4.98
CA GLN A 211 -6.48 -19.14 5.86
C GLN A 211 -5.20 -18.96 6.69
N GLU A 212 -4.67 -20.04 7.25
CA GLU A 212 -3.41 -20.01 8.03
C GLU A 212 -2.22 -19.60 7.15
N LEU A 213 -2.16 -20.11 5.91
CA LEU A 213 -1.17 -19.69 4.90
C LEU A 213 -1.27 -18.18 4.65
N VAL A 214 -2.47 -17.69 4.38
CA VAL A 214 -2.74 -16.30 4.00
C VAL A 214 -2.40 -15.33 5.12
N ASP A 215 -2.82 -15.61 6.35
CA ASP A 215 -2.55 -14.74 7.49
C ASP A 215 -1.03 -14.69 7.78
N ARG A 216 -0.31 -15.81 7.66
CA ARG A 216 1.15 -15.85 7.86
C ARG A 216 1.94 -15.22 6.72
N VAL A 217 1.50 -15.35 5.47
CA VAL A 217 2.09 -14.61 4.35
C VAL A 217 1.98 -13.12 4.65
N LEU A 218 0.81 -12.63 5.07
CA LEU A 218 0.66 -11.22 5.41
C LEU A 218 1.58 -10.78 6.54
N GLU A 219 1.72 -11.58 7.60
CA GLU A 219 2.62 -11.31 8.73
C GLU A 219 4.09 -11.21 8.29
N ARG A 220 4.59 -12.13 7.45
CA ARG A 220 5.98 -12.08 6.95
C ARG A 220 6.22 -10.83 6.09
N PHE A 221 5.25 -10.47 5.26
CA PHE A 221 5.34 -9.28 4.42
C PHE A 221 5.27 -7.99 5.23
N GLN A 222 4.47 -7.97 6.30
CA GLN A 222 4.44 -6.87 7.26
C GLN A 222 5.79 -6.72 7.97
N ALA A 223 6.39 -7.81 8.45
CA ALA A 223 7.70 -7.80 9.09
C ALA A 223 8.81 -7.27 8.16
N SER A 224 8.71 -7.53 6.86
CA SER A 224 9.62 -6.97 5.84
C SER A 224 9.33 -5.51 5.46
N GLY A 225 8.28 -4.88 6.00
CA GLY A 225 7.89 -3.51 5.67
C GLY A 225 7.27 -3.35 4.27
N LEU A 226 6.89 -4.44 3.61
CA LEU A 226 6.31 -4.46 2.26
C LEU A 226 4.79 -4.28 2.25
N ILE A 227 4.14 -4.57 3.39
CA ILE A 227 2.68 -4.48 3.59
C ILE A 227 2.37 -3.69 4.87
N VAL A 228 1.33 -2.87 4.79
CA VAL A 228 0.67 -2.28 5.96
C VAL A 228 -0.65 -3.01 6.18
N LYS A 229 -0.83 -3.58 7.37
CA LYS A 229 -2.01 -4.37 7.75
C LYS A 229 -3.11 -3.43 8.27
N GLU A 230 -4.28 -3.46 7.63
CA GLU A 230 -5.46 -2.71 8.09
C GLU A 230 -6.39 -3.54 9.00
N TRP A 231 -6.28 -4.88 8.98
CA TRP A 231 -7.20 -5.81 9.67
C TRP A 231 -6.47 -7.01 10.25
N ASN A 232 -6.92 -7.53 11.40
CA ASN A 232 -6.29 -8.64 12.12
C ASN A 232 -6.21 -9.96 11.35
N SER A 233 -7.17 -10.22 10.44
CA SER A 233 -7.17 -11.38 9.54
C SER A 233 -7.58 -10.97 8.12
N VAL A 234 -7.10 -11.71 7.13
CA VAL A 234 -7.40 -11.42 5.72
C VAL A 234 -8.82 -11.85 5.39
N LYS A 235 -9.64 -10.89 4.94
CA LYS A 235 -10.96 -11.16 4.38
C LYS A 235 -10.80 -11.67 2.95
N LEU A 236 -10.76 -12.99 2.79
CA LEU A 236 -10.72 -13.63 1.49
C LEU A 236 -12.01 -13.33 0.71
N HIS A 237 -11.87 -12.66 -0.44
CA HIS A 237 -12.97 -12.33 -1.33
C HIS A 237 -12.50 -12.28 -2.78
N ALA A 238 -13.42 -12.50 -3.71
CA ALA A 238 -13.20 -12.32 -5.15
C ALA A 238 -14.10 -11.20 -5.66
N THR A 239 -13.54 -10.26 -6.43
CA THR A 239 -14.34 -9.23 -7.10
C THR A 239 -15.04 -9.82 -8.31
N VAL A 240 -16.36 -9.99 -8.19
CA VAL A 240 -17.25 -10.50 -9.26
C VAL A 240 -17.86 -9.35 -10.06
N MET A 241 -18.19 -8.24 -9.39
CA MET A 241 -18.73 -7.01 -10.00
C MET A 241 -18.07 -5.78 -9.37
N ASN A 242 -17.85 -4.73 -10.16
CA ASN A 242 -17.37 -3.43 -9.71
C ASN A 242 -17.93 -2.31 -10.60
N THR A 243 -18.57 -1.32 -10.00
CA THR A 243 -19.14 -0.17 -10.72
C THR A 243 -18.07 0.70 -11.38
N LEU A 244 -16.83 0.66 -10.91
CA LEU A 244 -15.68 1.33 -11.55
C LEU A 244 -15.33 0.71 -12.91
N PHE A 245 -15.77 -0.52 -13.21
CA PHE A 245 -15.56 -1.13 -14.52
C PHE A 245 -16.55 -0.63 -15.57
N ARG A 246 -17.56 0.15 -15.14
CA ARG A 246 -18.59 0.65 -16.04
C ARG A 246 -17.93 1.41 -17.18
N LYS A 247 -18.22 0.97 -18.40
CA LYS A 247 -17.81 1.70 -19.60
C LYS A 247 -18.79 2.84 -19.84
N ASP A 248 -18.25 4.01 -20.19
CA ASP A 248 -19.09 5.12 -20.63
C ASP A 248 -19.77 4.71 -21.95
N PRO A 249 -21.12 4.72 -22.01
CA PRO A 249 -21.84 4.40 -23.25
C PRO A 249 -21.51 5.36 -24.41
N ASN A 250 -20.86 6.50 -24.16
CA ASN A 250 -20.51 7.50 -25.16
C ASN A 250 -19.07 7.40 -25.69
N VAL A 251 -18.26 6.45 -25.21
CA VAL A 251 -16.88 6.26 -25.67
C VAL A 251 -16.83 4.98 -26.52
N VAL A 252 -16.90 5.17 -27.84
CA VAL A 252 -16.69 4.13 -28.87
C VAL A 252 -15.21 4.00 -29.21
#